data_AF-A0AAW0XCV9-F1
#
_entry.id   AF-A0AAW0XCV9-F1
#
_cell.length_a   1.000
_cell.length_b   1.000
_cell.length_c   1.000
_cell.angle_alpha   90.00
_cell.angle_beta   90.00
_cell.angle_gamma   90.00
#
_symmetry.space_group_name_H-M   'P 1'
#
loop_
_entity.id
_entity.type
_entity.pdbx_description
1 polymer ?
#
loop_
_entity_poly.entity_id
_entity_poly.type
_entity_poly.pdbx_seq_one_letter_code
_entity_poly.pdbx_strand_id
1 'polypeptide(L)'
;MGTQNADDQEVFEIVDFTTASEWECFIAAVVEAVHEWRLSGERQLSPLSKGQLATAKWSERTVEVKFAEFPFKMTHHCIISETVESPPDESEPSTEYETEEETEKWPQALDDIMNRENDFPARAHCLVRWYGLREFVTLSPSNANQPIICPSKSKLLLSSLTIAANNTNCQVPMFVYVLPPSEKMYLGVGLGSGVRTDYDMIHMRHPPRQCTHLWAFGCISK
;
A
#
# COMPACT_ATOMS: atom_id res chain seq x y z
N MET A 1 -36.14 -62.98 -10.15
CA MET A 1 -36.71 -61.61 -10.31
C MET A 1 -36.71 -60.99 -8.93
N GLY A 2 -36.06 -59.87 -8.62
CA GLY A 2 -35.20 -58.99 -9.40
C GLY A 2 -34.25 -58.28 -8.43
N THR A 3 -33.02 -58.04 -8.87
CA THR A 3 -32.04 -57.17 -8.25
C THR A 3 -32.54 -55.73 -8.41
N GLN A 4 -32.91 -55.07 -7.31
CA GLN A 4 -33.15 -53.63 -7.32
C GLN A 4 -31.78 -52.96 -7.34
N ASN A 5 -31.42 -52.41 -8.50
CA ASN A 5 -30.37 -51.40 -8.61
C ASN A 5 -30.85 -50.19 -7.82
N ALA A 6 -30.26 -49.96 -6.65
CA ALA A 6 -30.30 -48.64 -6.05
C ALA A 6 -29.32 -47.79 -6.86
N ASP A 7 -29.87 -47.00 -7.78
CA ASP A 7 -29.11 -45.96 -8.46
C ASP A 7 -28.54 -45.03 -7.38
N ASP A 8 -27.22 -45.11 -7.18
CA ASP A 8 -26.43 -44.07 -6.55
C ASP A 8 -26.62 -42.81 -7.38
N GLN A 9 -27.63 -42.02 -7.01
CA GLN A 9 -27.86 -40.72 -7.59
C GLN A 9 -26.75 -39.82 -7.04
N GLU A 10 -25.59 -39.83 -7.71
CA GLU A 10 -24.54 -38.83 -7.55
C GLU A 10 -25.20 -37.46 -7.70
N VAL A 11 -25.53 -36.83 -6.57
CA VAL A 11 -25.89 -35.43 -6.51
C VAL A 11 -24.60 -34.69 -6.83
N PHE A 12 -24.40 -34.41 -8.12
CA PHE A 12 -23.34 -33.52 -8.56
C PHE A 12 -23.57 -32.17 -7.89
N GLU A 13 -22.68 -31.84 -6.95
CA GLU A 13 -22.59 -30.50 -6.39
C GLU A 13 -22.30 -29.56 -7.56
N ILE A 14 -23.28 -28.72 -7.91
CA ILE A 14 -23.11 -27.73 -8.96
C ILE A 14 -22.13 -26.69 -8.39
N VAL A 15 -20.87 -26.81 -8.79
CA VAL A 15 -19.86 -25.82 -8.45
C VAL A 15 -20.14 -24.57 -9.28
N ASP A 16 -20.70 -23.55 -8.64
CA ASP A 16 -20.92 -22.24 -9.26
C ASP A 16 -19.59 -21.50 -9.42
N PHE A 17 -19.04 -21.49 -10.63
CA PHE A 17 -17.85 -20.69 -10.98
C PHE A 17 -18.16 -19.21 -11.22
N THR A 18 -19.39 -18.78 -10.94
CA THR A 18 -19.87 -17.40 -11.16
C THR A 18 -19.93 -16.57 -9.88
N THR A 19 -19.80 -17.19 -8.71
CA THR A 19 -19.69 -16.46 -7.44
C THR A 19 -18.28 -15.91 -7.28
N ALA A 20 -18.16 -14.62 -6.96
CA ALA A 20 -16.87 -14.02 -6.67
C ALA A 20 -16.17 -14.76 -5.52
N SER A 21 -14.91 -15.11 -5.74
CA SER A 21 -14.07 -15.73 -4.72
C SER A 21 -13.80 -14.74 -3.57
N GLU A 22 -13.44 -15.26 -2.40
CA GLU A 22 -13.04 -14.42 -1.25
C GLU A 22 -11.88 -13.47 -1.59
N TRP A 23 -11.00 -13.91 -2.50
CA TRP A 23 -9.89 -13.12 -3.00
C TRP A 23 -10.35 -11.94 -3.87
N GLU A 24 -11.31 -12.17 -4.78
CA GLU A 24 -11.90 -11.11 -5.60
C GLU A 24 -12.71 -10.13 -4.76
N CYS A 25 -13.48 -10.62 -3.79
CA CYS A 25 -14.18 -9.79 -2.81
C CYS A 25 -13.21 -8.90 -2.02
N PHE A 26 -12.06 -9.45 -1.59
CA PHE A 26 -11.03 -8.68 -0.92
C PHE A 26 -10.43 -7.60 -1.82
N ILE A 27 -10.10 -7.92 -3.09
CA ILE A 27 -9.60 -6.93 -4.05
C ILE A 27 -10.65 -5.83 -4.28
N ALA A 28 -11.92 -6.20 -4.45
CA ALA A 28 -13.01 -5.24 -4.63
C ALA A 28 -13.13 -4.26 -3.45
N ALA A 29 -13.00 -4.75 -2.21
CA ALA A 29 -13.01 -3.90 -1.02
C ALA A 29 -11.81 -2.93 -0.96
N VAL A 30 -10.63 -3.37 -1.40
CA VAL A 30 -9.44 -2.49 -1.51
C VAL A 30 -9.65 -1.44 -2.60
N VAL A 31 -10.21 -1.82 -3.75
CA VAL A 31 -10.54 -0.91 -4.86
C VAL A 31 -11.56 0.14 -4.42
N GLU A 32 -12.60 -0.27 -3.69
CA GLU A 32 -13.61 0.62 -3.12
C GLU A 32 -12.98 1.64 -2.17
N ALA A 33 -12.12 1.21 -1.26
CA ALA A 33 -11.40 2.10 -0.35
C ALA A 33 -10.52 3.12 -1.10
N VAL A 34 -9.82 2.68 -2.16
CA VAL A 34 -9.00 3.56 -3.02
C VAL A 34 -9.86 4.63 -3.71
N HIS A 35 -11.03 4.26 -4.22
CA HIS A 35 -11.96 5.19 -4.85
C HIS A 35 -12.57 6.16 -3.83
N GLU A 36 -13.03 5.66 -2.68
CA GLU A 36 -13.57 6.47 -1.59
C GLU A 36 -12.56 7.53 -1.12
N TRP A 37 -11.30 7.15 -1.03
CA TRP A 37 -10.21 8.05 -0.63
C TRP A 37 -9.69 8.95 -1.73
N ARG A 38 -10.19 8.82 -2.97
CA ARG A 38 -9.78 9.56 -4.17
C ARG A 38 -8.29 9.42 -4.49
N LEU A 39 -7.78 8.18 -4.43
CA LEU A 39 -6.37 7.89 -4.72
C LEU A 39 -6.12 7.42 -6.16
N SER A 40 -7.17 7.36 -6.98
CA SER A 40 -7.10 6.98 -8.40
C SER A 40 -6.53 8.10 -9.27
N GLY A 41 -5.74 7.73 -10.27
CA GLY A 41 -5.22 8.64 -11.29
C GLY A 41 -3.85 9.24 -10.96
N GLU A 42 -3.34 10.02 -11.90
CA GLU A 42 -2.08 10.73 -11.78
C GLU A 42 -2.22 11.94 -10.83
N ARG A 43 -1.31 12.02 -9.86
CA ARG A 43 -1.27 13.13 -8.90
C ARG A 43 0.15 13.62 -8.78
N GLN A 44 0.36 14.87 -9.13
CA GLN A 44 1.61 15.59 -8.86
C GLN A 44 1.35 16.72 -7.89
N LEU A 45 2.18 16.78 -6.87
CA LEU A 45 2.13 17.75 -5.79
C LEU A 45 3.42 18.56 -5.81
N SER A 46 3.32 19.82 -5.42
CA SER A 46 4.49 20.68 -5.30
C SER A 46 5.57 20.02 -4.41
N PRO A 47 6.86 20.13 -4.75
CA PRO A 47 7.93 19.59 -3.91
C PRO A 47 7.84 20.08 -2.47
N LEU A 48 8.11 19.19 -1.51
CA LEU A 48 8.12 19.55 -0.10
C LEU A 48 9.33 20.44 0.23
N SER A 49 9.10 21.38 1.14
CA SER A 49 10.18 22.18 1.73
C SER A 49 10.99 21.37 2.76
N LYS A 50 12.23 21.79 3.01
CA LYS A 50 13.13 21.12 3.97
C LYS A 50 12.48 20.97 5.34
N GLY A 51 12.44 19.74 5.84
CA GLY A 51 11.94 19.43 7.18
C GLY A 51 10.41 19.41 7.30
N GLN A 52 9.67 19.63 6.21
CA GLN A 52 8.20 19.63 6.22
C GLN A 52 7.62 18.28 6.64
N LEU A 53 8.25 17.15 6.26
CA LEU A 53 7.82 15.82 6.71
C LEU A 53 7.81 15.66 8.25
N ALA A 54 8.66 16.42 8.96
CA ALA A 54 8.76 16.36 10.42
C ALA A 54 7.82 17.35 11.14
N THR A 55 7.39 18.42 10.47
CA THR A 55 6.55 19.48 11.06
C THR A 55 5.10 19.44 10.59
N ALA A 56 4.83 18.78 9.46
CA ALA A 56 3.50 18.71 8.86
C ALA A 56 2.49 17.96 9.74
N LYS A 57 1.22 18.36 9.61
CA LYS A 57 0.10 17.65 10.21
C LYS A 57 -0.29 16.49 9.30
N TRP A 58 -0.40 15.30 9.87
CA TRP A 58 -0.79 14.08 9.16
C TRP A 58 -2.30 13.83 9.30
N SER A 59 -2.90 13.33 8.23
CA SER A 59 -4.25 12.77 8.19
C SER A 59 -4.17 11.25 8.06
N GLU A 60 -5.02 10.55 8.80
CA GLU A 60 -5.18 9.11 8.72
C GLU A 60 -6.66 8.78 8.46
N ARG A 61 -6.93 8.02 7.41
CA ARG A 61 -8.25 7.43 7.13
C ARG A 61 -8.12 5.92 7.16
N THR A 62 -8.98 5.24 7.92
CA THR A 62 -8.90 3.78 8.10
C THR A 62 -10.22 3.13 7.78
N VAL A 63 -10.16 2.02 7.06
CA VAL A 63 -11.28 1.10 6.80
C VAL A 63 -10.87 -0.32 7.17
N GLU A 64 -11.84 -1.14 7.58
CA GLU A 64 -11.63 -2.56 7.81
C GLU A 64 -11.99 -3.34 6.55
N VAL A 65 -11.06 -4.14 6.04
CA VAL A 65 -11.24 -5.03 4.89
C VAL A 65 -11.00 -6.47 5.33
N LYS A 66 -11.66 -7.44 4.70
CA LYS A 66 -11.55 -8.86 5.09
C LYS A 66 -11.10 -9.71 3.91
N PHE A 67 -10.14 -10.59 4.17
CA PHE A 67 -9.83 -11.71 3.28
C PHE A 67 -10.33 -12.97 3.96
N ALA A 68 -11.37 -13.59 3.41
CA ALA A 68 -12.08 -14.69 4.08
C ALA A 68 -12.51 -14.25 5.50
N GLU A 69 -12.16 -15.03 6.51
CA GLU A 69 -12.44 -14.76 7.93
C GLU A 69 -11.39 -13.85 8.62
N PHE A 70 -10.36 -13.38 7.90
CA PHE A 70 -9.28 -12.59 8.49
C PHE A 70 -9.48 -11.09 8.24
N PRO A 71 -9.75 -10.29 9.29
CA PRO A 71 -9.87 -8.85 9.16
C PRO A 71 -8.52 -8.13 9.17
N PHE A 72 -8.42 -7.11 8.32
CA PHE A 72 -7.29 -6.21 8.19
C PHE A 72 -7.74 -4.75 8.29
N LYS A 73 -6.89 -3.90 8.83
CA LYS A 73 -7.03 -2.44 8.79
C LYS A 73 -6.21 -1.92 7.64
N MET A 74 -6.89 -1.32 6.68
CA MET A 74 -6.26 -0.55 5.61
C MET A 74 -6.31 0.91 6.02
N THR A 75 -5.15 1.55 6.11
CA THR A 75 -5.02 2.95 6.56
C THR A 75 -4.29 3.76 5.50
N HIS A 76 -4.90 4.83 5.05
CA HIS A 76 -4.29 5.86 4.22
C HIS A 76 -3.67 6.94 5.10
N HIS A 77 -2.39 7.21 4.88
CA HIS A 77 -1.59 8.22 5.58
C HIS A 77 -1.21 9.29 4.57
N CYS A 78 -1.52 10.56 4.85
CA CYS A 78 -1.06 11.66 4.01
C CYS A 78 -0.79 12.92 4.83
N ILE A 79 0.09 13.78 4.30
CA ILE A 79 0.23 15.14 4.82
C ILE A 79 -0.99 15.96 4.39
N ILE A 80 -1.58 16.67 5.35
CA ILE A 80 -2.61 17.66 5.08
C ILE A 80 -1.92 18.85 4.42
N SER A 81 -2.11 19.00 3.11
CA SER A 81 -1.79 20.22 2.38
C SER A 81 -3.06 21.04 2.22
N GLU A 82 -2.97 22.36 2.42
CA GLU A 82 -4.12 23.29 2.38
C GLU A 82 -4.79 23.39 0.98
N THR A 83 -4.32 22.63 0.00
CA THR A 83 -4.75 22.67 -1.40
C THR A 83 -5.83 21.65 -1.77
N VAL A 84 -6.25 20.75 -0.88
CA VAL A 84 -7.11 19.58 -1.25
C VAL A 84 -8.58 19.74 -0.83
N GLU A 85 -9.00 20.88 -0.26
CA GLU A 85 -10.42 21.11 0.10
C GLU A 85 -11.25 21.83 -0.98
N SER A 86 -10.68 22.15 -2.14
CA SER A 86 -11.46 22.66 -3.27
C SER A 86 -12.03 21.50 -4.10
N PRO A 87 -13.35 21.46 -4.37
CA PRO A 87 -13.87 20.64 -5.47
C PRO A 87 -13.15 21.03 -6.78
N PRO A 88 -12.97 20.11 -7.73
CA PRO A 88 -12.58 20.49 -9.08
C PRO A 88 -13.78 21.21 -9.70
N ASP A 89 -13.84 22.54 -9.53
CA ASP A 89 -14.74 23.38 -10.30
C ASP A 89 -14.29 23.35 -11.76
N GLU A 90 -15.21 23.01 -12.66
CA GLU A 90 -15.06 23.12 -14.10
C GLU A 90 -14.89 24.59 -14.50
N SER A 91 -13.65 25.07 -14.66
CA SER A 91 -13.26 26.32 -15.36
C SER A 91 -11.75 26.53 -15.17
N GLU A 92 -10.87 26.88 -16.11
CA GLU A 92 -10.81 27.26 -17.53
C GLU A 92 -9.35 26.96 -17.96
N PRO A 93 -9.03 26.75 -19.24
CA PRO A 93 -7.68 26.41 -19.67
C PRO A 93 -6.74 27.60 -19.43
N SER A 94 -5.80 27.45 -18.50
CA SER A 94 -4.70 28.39 -18.34
C SER A 94 -3.84 28.37 -19.60
N THR A 95 -3.96 29.42 -20.40
CA THR A 95 -3.07 29.73 -21.53
C THR A 95 -1.67 30.02 -21.02
N GLU A 96 -0.88 28.97 -20.82
CA GLU A 96 0.57 29.05 -20.85
C GLU A 96 1.04 28.05 -21.91
N TYR A 97 1.54 28.57 -23.02
CA TYR A 97 2.21 27.80 -24.06
C TYR A 97 3.60 27.40 -23.55
N GLU A 98 3.65 26.61 -22.48
CA GLU A 98 4.87 25.90 -22.16
C GLU A 98 4.99 24.78 -23.18
N THR A 99 6.10 24.78 -23.91
CA THR A 99 6.47 23.64 -24.74
C THR A 99 6.64 22.48 -23.77
N GLU A 100 5.61 21.63 -23.66
CA GLU A 100 5.70 20.35 -22.97
C GLU A 100 6.69 19.49 -23.77
N GLU A 101 7.99 19.72 -23.57
CA GLU A 101 8.92 18.62 -23.65
C GLU A 101 8.32 17.55 -22.73
N GLU A 102 7.98 16.39 -23.31
CA GLU A 102 7.53 15.19 -22.60
C GLU A 102 8.63 14.76 -21.62
N THR A 103 8.78 15.53 -20.55
CA THR A 103 9.56 15.17 -19.39
C THR A 103 8.78 14.01 -18.81
N GLU A 104 9.36 12.81 -18.88
CA GLU A 104 8.80 11.61 -18.29
C GLU A 104 8.39 11.95 -16.84
N LYS A 105 7.08 12.07 -16.58
CA LYS A 105 6.58 12.44 -15.25
C LYS A 105 6.65 11.21 -14.37
N TRP A 106 7.62 11.18 -13.46
CA TRP A 106 7.82 10.07 -12.55
C TRP A 106 6.70 10.01 -11.51
N PRO A 107 6.36 8.85 -10.94
CA PRO A 107 5.38 8.78 -9.86
C PRO A 107 5.80 9.70 -8.70
N GLN A 108 4.86 10.43 -8.11
CA GLN A 108 5.14 11.39 -7.02
C GLN A 108 5.96 10.77 -5.87
N ALA A 109 5.68 9.51 -5.53
CA ALA A 109 6.41 8.81 -4.49
C ALA A 109 7.89 8.60 -4.84
N LEU A 110 8.21 8.42 -6.12
CA LEU A 110 9.59 8.28 -6.57
C LEU A 110 10.32 9.63 -6.51
N ASP A 111 9.67 10.72 -6.89
CA ASP A 111 10.20 12.08 -6.70
C ASP A 111 10.48 12.37 -5.21
N ASP A 112 9.60 11.92 -4.32
CA ASP A 112 9.77 12.06 -2.88
C ASP A 112 10.99 11.30 -2.34
N ILE A 113 11.18 10.06 -2.80
CA ILE A 113 12.32 9.21 -2.42
C ILE A 113 13.63 9.83 -2.92
N MET A 114 13.62 10.43 -4.11
CA MET A 114 14.81 11.03 -4.72
C MET A 114 15.13 12.42 -4.16
N ASN A 115 14.20 13.05 -3.43
CA ASN A 115 14.38 14.36 -2.84
C ASN A 115 15.10 14.27 -1.47
N ARG A 116 16.37 14.68 -1.46
CA ARG A 116 17.24 14.68 -0.28
C ARG A 116 16.74 15.53 0.89
N GLU A 117 15.84 16.48 0.65
CA GLU A 117 15.25 17.31 1.71
C GLU A 117 14.20 16.54 2.54
N ASN A 118 13.76 15.38 2.06
CA ASN A 118 12.87 14.45 2.75
C ASN A 118 13.61 13.44 3.63
N ASP A 119 14.94 13.42 3.60
CA ASP A 119 15.75 12.44 4.31
C ASP A 119 15.74 12.65 5.83
N PHE A 120 15.64 11.53 6.58
CA PHE A 120 15.80 11.46 8.04
C PHE A 120 14.93 12.42 8.88
N PRO A 121 13.61 12.50 8.67
CA PRO A 121 12.74 13.28 9.54
C PRO A 121 12.82 12.78 10.99
N ALA A 122 13.09 13.71 11.91
CA ALA A 122 13.31 13.38 13.33
C ALA A 122 12.08 12.69 13.96
N ARG A 123 10.87 13.19 13.65
CA ARG A 123 9.60 12.72 14.23
C ARG A 123 8.59 12.42 13.13
N ALA A 124 8.64 11.19 12.60
CA ALA A 124 7.67 10.71 11.63
C ALA A 124 7.40 9.20 11.76
N HIS A 125 6.36 8.74 11.07
CA HIS A 125 6.09 7.31 10.85
C HIS A 125 7.33 6.62 10.25
N CYS A 126 7.51 5.33 10.52
CA CYS A 126 8.71 4.60 10.11
C CYS A 126 8.93 4.61 8.59
N LEU A 127 7.87 4.37 7.80
CA LEU A 127 7.91 4.44 6.34
C LEU A 127 8.31 5.82 5.80
N VAL A 128 7.88 6.89 6.46
CA VAL A 128 8.28 8.27 6.11
C VAL A 128 9.77 8.46 6.38
N ARG A 129 10.28 7.92 7.50
CA ARG A 129 11.70 8.02 7.84
C ARG A 129 12.60 7.19 6.94
N TRP A 130 12.11 6.04 6.46
CA TRP A 130 12.90 5.12 5.64
C TRP A 130 12.87 5.45 4.15
N TYR A 131 11.74 5.97 3.65
CA TYR A 131 11.52 6.20 2.23
C TYR A 131 11.21 7.67 1.88
N GLY A 132 11.12 8.58 2.84
CA GLY A 132 10.84 10.01 2.55
C GLY A 132 9.43 10.28 2.01
N LEU A 133 8.49 9.34 2.16
CA LEU A 133 7.16 9.41 1.56
C LEU A 133 6.25 10.43 2.26
N ARG A 134 5.49 11.21 1.48
CA ARG A 134 4.47 12.14 1.99
C ARG A 134 3.06 11.56 2.07
N GLU A 135 2.82 10.47 1.35
CA GLU A 135 1.52 9.80 1.22
C GLU A 135 1.74 8.31 0.94
N PHE A 136 1.03 7.43 1.67
CA PHE A 136 1.11 5.97 1.49
C PHE A 136 -0.10 5.27 2.13
N VAL A 137 -0.31 4.01 1.77
CA VAL A 137 -1.34 3.15 2.35
C VAL A 137 -0.69 1.96 3.06
N THR A 138 -1.18 1.60 4.24
CA THR A 138 -0.74 0.41 4.97
C THR A 138 -1.89 -0.56 5.20
N LEU A 139 -1.66 -1.85 4.97
CA LEU A 139 -2.52 -2.96 5.32
C LEU A 139 -1.91 -3.70 6.52
N SER A 140 -2.60 -3.68 7.66
CA SER A 140 -2.16 -4.35 8.88
C SER A 140 -3.23 -5.32 9.40
N PRO A 141 -2.87 -6.42 10.06
CA PRO A 141 -3.88 -7.30 10.66
C PRO A 141 -4.66 -6.53 11.73
N SER A 142 -5.99 -6.66 11.74
CA SER A 142 -6.83 -5.99 12.74
C SER A 142 -6.54 -6.48 14.16
N ASN A 143 -6.09 -7.74 14.28
CA ASN A 143 -5.68 -8.35 15.54
C ASN A 143 -4.14 -8.44 15.61
N ALA A 144 -3.54 -7.67 16.52
CA ALA A 144 -2.09 -7.63 16.74
C ALA A 144 -1.48 -8.99 17.15
N ASN A 145 -2.28 -9.90 17.71
CA ASN A 145 -1.83 -11.24 18.11
C ASN A 145 -1.77 -12.24 16.94
N GLN A 146 -2.23 -11.85 15.74
CA GLN A 146 -2.18 -12.67 14.53
C GLN A 146 -1.35 -11.97 13.43
N PRO A 147 -0.03 -11.81 13.64
CA PRO A 147 0.83 -11.15 12.66
C PRO A 147 0.97 -11.96 11.37
N ILE A 148 1.19 -11.26 10.26
CA ILE A 148 1.47 -11.88 8.96
C ILE A 148 2.95 -12.31 8.94
N ILE A 149 3.22 -13.56 9.32
CA ILE A 149 4.59 -14.10 9.34
C ILE A 149 4.88 -14.93 8.08
N CYS A 150 3.85 -15.56 7.51
CA CYS A 150 4.03 -16.49 6.40
C CYS A 150 4.34 -15.74 5.08
N PRO A 151 5.47 -16.03 4.40
CA PRO A 151 5.84 -15.33 3.16
C PRO A 151 4.83 -15.47 2.02
N SER A 152 4.14 -16.62 1.92
CA SER A 152 3.10 -16.79 0.89
C SER A 152 1.90 -15.90 1.17
N LYS A 153 1.48 -15.77 2.43
CA LYS A 153 0.38 -14.88 2.82
C LYS A 153 0.73 -13.41 2.57
N SER A 154 1.93 -12.97 2.94
CA SER A 154 2.34 -11.57 2.69
C SER A 154 2.42 -11.26 1.20
N LYS A 155 2.97 -12.17 0.38
CA LYS A 155 3.01 -12.02 -1.09
C LYS A 155 1.62 -12.06 -1.72
N LEU A 156 0.71 -12.89 -1.22
CA LEU A 156 -0.67 -12.91 -1.69
C LEU A 156 -1.36 -11.56 -1.43
N LEU A 157 -1.25 -11.02 -0.21
CA LEU A 157 -1.81 -9.72 0.12
C LEU A 157 -1.17 -8.59 -0.70
N LEU A 158 0.15 -8.59 -0.86
CA LEU A 158 0.86 -7.60 -1.68
C LEU A 158 0.43 -7.70 -3.16
N SER A 159 0.25 -8.91 -3.68
CA SER A 159 -0.27 -9.13 -5.03
C SER A 159 -1.69 -8.58 -5.17
N SER A 160 -2.57 -8.80 -4.18
CA SER A 160 -3.92 -8.23 -4.18
C SER A 160 -3.90 -6.70 -4.20
N LEU A 161 -3.04 -6.07 -3.37
CA LEU A 161 -2.86 -4.62 -3.38
C LEU A 161 -2.33 -4.12 -4.74
N THR A 162 -1.38 -4.84 -5.34
CA THR A 162 -0.83 -4.52 -6.67
C THR A 162 -1.92 -4.55 -7.74
N ILE A 163 -2.81 -5.54 -7.70
CA ILE A 163 -3.93 -5.67 -8.65
C ILE A 163 -4.91 -4.51 -8.44
N ALA A 164 -5.31 -4.24 -7.19
CA ALA A 164 -6.21 -3.13 -6.89
C ALA A 164 -5.64 -1.78 -7.35
N ALA A 165 -4.34 -1.54 -7.10
CA ALA A 165 -3.66 -0.33 -7.53
C ALA A 165 -3.62 -0.21 -9.07
N ASN A 166 -3.32 -1.28 -9.80
CA ASN A 166 -3.37 -1.28 -11.27
C ASN A 166 -4.79 -1.03 -11.80
N ASN A 167 -5.81 -1.70 -11.25
CA ASN A 167 -7.20 -1.56 -11.68
C ASN A 167 -7.74 -0.14 -11.50
N THR A 168 -7.20 0.60 -10.55
CA THR A 168 -7.64 1.96 -10.20
C THR A 168 -6.68 3.05 -10.68
N ASN A 169 -5.59 2.68 -11.35
CA ASN A 169 -4.46 3.54 -11.67
C ASN A 169 -3.99 4.35 -10.43
N CYS A 170 -3.94 3.71 -9.26
CA CYS A 170 -3.51 4.34 -8.01
C CYS A 170 -1.98 4.37 -7.94
N GLN A 171 -1.43 5.58 -7.84
CA GLN A 171 0.01 5.79 -7.77
C GLN A 171 0.58 5.88 -6.35
N VAL A 172 -0.30 5.84 -5.35
CA VAL A 172 0.09 5.90 -3.94
C VAL A 172 0.71 4.56 -3.54
N PRO A 173 1.94 4.54 -2.97
CA PRO A 173 2.58 3.31 -2.50
C PRO A 173 1.72 2.59 -1.46
N MET A 174 1.56 1.28 -1.63
CA MET A 174 0.81 0.42 -0.71
C MET A 174 1.73 -0.58 -0.02
N PHE A 175 1.56 -0.76 1.28
CA PHE A 175 2.41 -1.58 2.13
C PHE A 175 1.60 -2.63 2.88
N VAL A 176 2.15 -3.83 3.03
CA VAL A 176 1.66 -4.87 3.95
C VAL A 176 2.56 -4.88 5.18
N TYR A 177 1.97 -4.71 6.36
CA TYR A 177 2.67 -4.92 7.63
C TYR A 177 2.91 -6.41 7.83
N VAL A 178 4.17 -6.84 7.83
CA VAL A 178 4.58 -8.22 8.10
C VAL A 178 5.31 -8.33 9.43
N LEU A 179 5.40 -9.54 9.98
CA LEU A 179 5.99 -9.80 11.31
C LEU A 179 5.19 -9.14 12.47
N PRO A 180 5.56 -9.40 13.74
CA PRO A 180 4.91 -8.78 14.88
C PRO A 180 5.09 -7.24 14.93
N PRO A 181 4.17 -6.50 15.60
CA PRO A 181 4.20 -5.03 15.66
C PRO A 181 5.48 -4.39 16.23
N SER A 182 6.28 -5.16 16.98
CA SER A 182 7.56 -4.71 17.53
C SER A 182 8.64 -4.54 16.46
N GLU A 183 8.55 -5.30 15.37
CA GLU A 183 9.58 -5.37 14.32
C GLU A 183 9.42 -4.25 13.27
N LYS A 184 8.23 -3.65 13.14
CA LYS A 184 7.95 -2.58 12.16
C LYS A 184 8.34 -2.95 10.73
N MET A 185 8.12 -4.19 10.34
CA MET A 185 8.51 -4.68 9.03
C MET A 185 7.38 -4.49 8.02
N TYR A 186 7.69 -3.94 6.85
CA TYR A 186 6.74 -3.75 5.77
C TYR A 186 7.31 -4.26 4.46
N LEU A 187 6.41 -4.74 3.60
CA LEU A 187 6.67 -5.00 2.18
C LEU A 187 5.74 -4.10 1.38
N GLY A 188 6.26 -3.35 0.42
CA GLY A 188 5.44 -2.42 -0.33
C GLY A 188 5.66 -2.47 -1.83
N VAL A 189 4.70 -1.88 -2.54
CA VAL A 189 4.73 -1.70 -3.99
C VAL A 189 4.17 -0.32 -4.33
N GLY A 190 4.78 0.33 -5.31
CA GLY A 190 4.28 1.54 -5.95
C GLY A 190 4.22 1.32 -7.46
N LEU A 191 3.22 1.90 -8.09
CA LEU A 191 2.97 1.80 -9.53
C LEU A 191 2.72 3.20 -10.08
N GLY A 192 3.05 3.46 -11.34
CA GLY A 192 2.70 4.72 -12.00
C GLY A 192 3.63 5.02 -13.15
N SER A 193 3.13 5.72 -14.16
CA SER A 193 3.93 6.19 -15.31
C SER A 193 4.78 5.09 -15.98
N GLY A 194 4.27 3.86 -16.03
CA GLY A 194 5.00 2.70 -16.59
C GLY A 194 6.11 2.12 -15.69
N VAL A 195 6.32 2.68 -14.49
CA VAL A 195 7.33 2.25 -13.52
C VAL A 195 6.66 1.49 -12.36
N ARG A 196 7.35 0.45 -11.90
CA ARG A 196 7.04 -0.27 -10.66
C ARG A 196 8.20 -0.10 -9.69
N THR A 197 7.87 0.30 -8.46
CA THR A 197 8.83 0.43 -7.35
C THR A 197 8.49 -0.60 -6.28
N ASP A 198 9.41 -1.53 -6.01
CA ASP A 198 9.28 -2.47 -4.91
C ASP A 198 9.99 -1.91 -3.66
N TYR A 199 9.30 -1.94 -2.52
CA TYR A 199 9.79 -1.44 -1.23
C TYR A 199 10.06 -2.62 -0.30
N ASP A 200 11.25 -3.19 -0.43
CA ASP A 200 11.67 -4.35 0.34
C ASP A 200 12.49 -3.95 1.56
N MET A 201 12.18 -4.59 2.69
CA MET A 201 12.97 -4.50 3.91
C MET A 201 13.70 -5.81 4.17
N ILE A 202 14.85 -5.73 4.82
CA ILE A 202 15.62 -6.90 5.25
C ILE A 202 15.56 -6.98 6.78
N HIS A 203 15.01 -8.08 7.29
CA HIS A 203 14.97 -8.36 8.72
C HIS A 203 16.10 -9.31 9.12
N MET A 204 17.03 -8.81 9.94
CA MET A 204 18.10 -9.59 10.53
C MET A 204 17.75 -9.97 11.97
N ARG A 205 17.38 -11.23 12.21
CA ARG A 205 17.10 -11.75 13.57
C ARG A 205 18.28 -11.65 14.52
N HIS A 206 19.49 -11.78 13.98
CA HIS A 206 20.73 -11.64 14.73
C HIS A 206 21.70 -10.81 13.91
N PRO A 207 22.29 -9.73 14.47
CA PRO A 207 23.36 -9.04 13.79
C PRO A 207 24.56 -9.98 13.64
N PRO A 208 25.26 -9.97 12.48
CA PRO A 208 26.52 -10.69 12.34
C PRO A 208 27.49 -10.29 13.46
N ARG A 209 28.22 -11.25 14.04
CA ARG A 209 29.12 -11.00 15.19
C ARG A 209 30.20 -9.93 14.91
N GLN A 210 30.51 -9.69 13.64
CA GLN A 210 31.48 -8.70 13.19
C GLN A 210 30.88 -7.28 13.00
N CYS A 211 29.55 -7.17 13.05
CA CYS A 211 28.78 -5.97 12.70
C CYS A 211 27.87 -5.51 13.86
N THR A 212 28.26 -5.75 15.11
CA THR A 212 27.53 -5.31 16.30
C THR A 212 27.66 -3.82 16.58
N HIS A 213 28.59 -3.13 15.90
CA HIS A 213 28.90 -1.71 16.07
C HIS A 213 28.34 -0.81 14.97
N LEU A 214 27.61 -1.36 13.99
CA LEU A 214 26.93 -0.58 12.97
C LEU A 214 25.76 0.18 13.62
N TRP A 215 26.04 1.44 14.00
CA TRP A 215 25.06 2.46 14.40
C TRP A 215 24.40 3.11 13.17
N ALA A 216 24.10 2.33 12.13
CA ALA A 216 23.40 2.81 10.95
C ALA A 216 22.00 2.18 10.90
N PHE A 217 21.00 3.02 10.64
CA PHE A 217 19.55 2.78 10.73
C PHE A 217 19.09 1.38 10.29
N GLY A 218 19.10 0.43 11.23
CA GLY A 218 18.43 -0.85 11.14
C GLY A 218 17.73 -1.11 12.46
N CYS A 219 16.44 -1.41 12.42
CA CYS A 219 15.70 -1.83 13.61
C CYS A 219 16.23 -3.22 14.02
N ILE A 220 17.25 -3.23 14.88
CA ILE A 220 17.63 -4.41 15.64
C ILE A 220 16.62 -4.47 16.79
N SER A 221 15.62 -5.36 16.69
CA SER A 221 14.82 -5.69 17.87
C SER A 221 15.75 -6.32 18.90
N LYS A 222 15.84 -5.71 20.08
CA LYS A 222 16.48 -6.32 21.25
C LYS A 222 15.56 -7.38 21.85
#